data_AF-A0AAN3HG84-F1
#
_entry.id   AF-A0AAN3HG84-F1
#
_cell.length_a   1.000
_cell.length_b   1.000
_cell.length_c   1.000
_cell.angle_alpha   90.00
_cell.angle_beta   90.00
_cell.angle_gamma   90.00
#
_symmetry.space_group_name_H-M   'P 1'
#
loop_
_entity.id
_entity.type
_entity.pdbx_description
1 polymer ?
#
loop_
_entity_poly.entity_id
_entity_poly.type
_entity_poly.pdbx_seq_one_letter_code
_entity_poly.pdbx_strand_id
1 'polypeptide(L)'
;DHLGATESYYNKGKALPLMLRFCWDSIIDKKSYETLIFFKKGTWEQMVTPYTDNRWNETYYRSTMIIGLAPEGKVRVWLGDRGNPVVPQLDAKITTVSGDKMNMCKGVTKSDFTYGYDEDIKEFIKDKTYPYGNW
;
A
#
# COMPACT_ATOMS: atom_id res chain seq x y z
N ASP A 1 -1.64 16.40 -1.31
CA ASP A 1 -0.96 15.10 -1.23
C ASP A 1 -0.85 14.47 -2.61
N HIS A 2 0.37 14.38 -3.15
CA HIS A 2 0.64 13.70 -4.41
C HIS A 2 0.91 12.23 -4.11
N LEU A 3 -0.13 11.40 -4.18
CA LEU A 3 0.03 9.94 -4.14
C LEU A 3 0.47 9.46 -5.52
N GLY A 4 1.62 8.80 -5.60
CA GLY A 4 2.01 8.08 -6.80
C GLY A 4 1.02 6.95 -7.07
N ALA A 5 0.49 6.86 -8.29
CA ALA A 5 -0.40 5.79 -8.71
C ALA A 5 0.34 4.90 -9.71
N THR A 6 0.46 3.61 -9.39
CA THR A 6 0.74 2.57 -10.38
C THR A 6 -0.57 1.85 -10.65
N GLU A 7 -0.89 1.57 -11.91
CA GLU A 7 -2.08 0.81 -12.27
C GLU A 7 -1.93 -0.63 -11.78
N SER A 8 -2.65 -0.98 -10.71
CA SER A 8 -2.79 -2.37 -10.28
C SER A 8 -4.01 -3.00 -10.94
N TYR A 9 -3.90 -4.25 -11.40
CA TYR A 9 -5.07 -5.02 -11.84
C TYR A 9 -6.14 -5.07 -10.74
N TYR A 10 -7.37 -4.69 -11.07
CA TYR A 10 -8.48 -4.77 -10.11
C TYR A 10 -8.77 -6.23 -9.77
N ASN A 11 -8.50 -6.61 -8.52
CA ASN A 11 -8.96 -7.90 -7.99
C ASN A 11 -10.50 -7.84 -7.85
N LYS A 12 -11.20 -8.51 -8.76
CA LYS A 12 -12.66 -8.66 -8.70
C LYS A 12 -13.00 -9.83 -7.78
N GLY A 13 -13.17 -9.53 -6.48
CA GLY A 13 -13.69 -10.49 -5.50
C GLY A 13 -15.21 -10.46 -5.40
N LYS A 14 -15.84 -11.59 -5.09
CA LYS A 14 -17.28 -11.66 -4.77
C LYS A 14 -17.63 -11.07 -3.40
N ALA A 15 -16.64 -10.98 -2.51
CA ALA A 15 -16.79 -10.48 -1.15
C ALA A 15 -15.71 -9.43 -0.86
N LEU A 16 -16.04 -8.48 0.01
CA LEU A 16 -15.08 -7.49 0.47
C LEU A 16 -13.96 -8.16 1.28
N PRO A 17 -12.69 -7.77 1.07
CA PRO A 17 -11.58 -8.34 1.83
C PRO A 17 -11.68 -7.93 3.29
N LEU A 18 -11.57 -8.92 4.19
CA LEU A 18 -11.39 -8.70 5.63
C LEU A 18 -9.91 -8.58 6.00
N MET A 19 -9.04 -9.16 5.17
CA MET A 19 -7.60 -9.09 5.32
C MET A 19 -6.91 -9.05 3.96
N LEU A 20 -5.74 -8.43 3.92
CA LEU A 20 -4.83 -8.45 2.78
C LEU A 20 -3.43 -8.79 3.26
N ARG A 21 -2.80 -9.78 2.64
CA ARG A 21 -1.41 -10.16 2.90
C ARG A 21 -0.62 -10.07 1.60
N PHE A 22 0.53 -9.40 1.64
CA PHE A 22 1.35 -9.23 0.44
C PHE A 22 2.84 -9.11 0.78
N CYS A 23 3.66 -9.40 -0.22
CA CYS A 23 5.11 -9.29 -0.18
C CYS A 23 5.53 -8.04 -0.94
N TRP A 24 6.55 -7.33 -0.46
CA TRP A 24 7.14 -6.22 -1.20
C TRP A 24 8.62 -6.06 -0.86
N ASP A 25 9.39 -5.60 -1.84
CA ASP A 25 10.82 -5.37 -1.70
C ASP A 25 11.07 -3.88 -1.46
N SER A 26 11.80 -3.56 -0.40
CA SER A 26 12.31 -2.22 -0.18
C SER A 26 13.71 -2.15 -0.77
N ILE A 27 13.82 -1.50 -1.93
CA ILE A 27 15.13 -1.24 -2.55
C ILE A 27 15.98 -0.43 -1.58
N ILE A 28 15.37 0.57 -0.93
CA ILE A 28 16.01 1.45 0.04
C ILE A 28 16.55 0.71 1.27
N ASP A 29 15.75 -0.16 1.89
CA ASP A 29 16.20 -0.93 3.05
C ASP A 29 17.01 -2.18 2.67
N LYS A 30 17.11 -2.48 1.37
CA LYS A 30 17.79 -3.68 0.85
C LYS A 30 17.26 -4.98 1.46
N LYS A 31 15.95 -5.07 1.65
CA LYS A 31 15.27 -6.25 2.20
C LYS A 31 13.80 -6.32 1.81
N SER A 32 13.28 -7.53 1.87
CA SER A 32 11.85 -7.80 1.67
C SER A 32 11.07 -7.70 2.96
N TYR A 33 9.82 -7.30 2.81
CA TYR A 33 8.82 -7.25 3.85
C TYR A 33 7.61 -8.10 3.47
N GLU A 34 7.01 -8.67 4.50
CA GLU A 34 5.67 -9.23 4.45
C GLU A 34 4.75 -8.34 5.28
N THR A 35 3.64 -7.90 4.68
CA THR A 35 2.65 -7.07 5.36
C THR A 35 1.32 -7.78 5.41
N LEU A 36 0.69 -7.75 6.58
CA LEU A 36 -0.67 -8.17 6.84
C LEU A 36 -1.51 -6.99 7.30
N ILE A 37 -2.58 -6.71 6.57
CA ILE A 37 -3.58 -5.70 6.89
C ILE A 37 -4.86 -6.42 7.28
N PHE A 38 -5.37 -6.15 8.48
CA PHE A 38 -6.73 -6.51 8.87
C PHE A 38 -7.62 -5.27 8.84
N PHE A 39 -8.68 -5.34 8.04
CA PHE A 39 -9.68 -4.30 7.93
C PHE A 39 -10.69 -4.45 9.06
N LYS A 40 -10.88 -3.39 9.84
CA LYS A 40 -11.87 -3.38 10.91
C LYS A 40 -13.25 -3.03 10.34
N LYS A 41 -14.26 -3.15 11.19
CA LYS A 41 -15.66 -2.87 10.86
C LYS A 41 -15.83 -1.49 10.20
N GLY A 42 -15.10 -0.46 10.64
CA GLY A 42 -15.20 0.89 10.09
C GLY A 42 -14.75 0.98 8.62
N THR A 43 -13.65 0.32 8.24
CA THR A 43 -13.26 0.19 6.82
C THR A 43 -14.33 -0.55 6.03
N TRP A 44 -14.85 -1.65 6.57
CA TRP A 44 -15.87 -2.46 5.88
C TRP A 44 -17.16 -1.67 5.65
N GLU A 45 -17.63 -0.95 6.67
CA GLU A 45 -18.78 -0.03 6.59
C GLU A 45 -18.57 1.02 5.50
N GLN A 46 -17.37 1.60 5.40
CA GLN A 46 -17.05 2.55 4.32
C GLN A 46 -17.04 1.92 2.92
N MET A 47 -16.66 0.64 2.79
CA MET A 47 -16.66 -0.06 1.50
C MET A 47 -18.08 -0.47 1.04
N VAL A 48 -19.00 -0.77 1.98
CA VAL A 48 -20.40 -1.12 1.65
C VAL A 48 -21.34 0.08 1.59
N THR A 49 -20.93 1.24 2.11
CA THR A 49 -21.78 2.43 2.12
C THR A 49 -21.68 3.15 0.77
N PRO A 50 -22.79 3.25 0.01
CA PRO A 50 -22.80 4.03 -1.21
C PRO A 50 -22.62 5.51 -0.91
N TYR A 51 -21.97 6.24 -1.81
CA TYR A 51 -21.96 7.69 -1.82
C TYR A 51 -22.60 8.21 -3.12
N THR A 52 -23.37 9.28 -2.99
CA THR A 52 -24.02 9.95 -4.11
C THR A 52 -23.07 11.02 -4.66
N ASP A 53 -22.72 10.91 -5.94
CA ASP A 53 -22.07 12.02 -6.64
C ASP A 53 -23.15 12.96 -7.19
N ASN A 54 -23.22 14.18 -6.63
CA ASN A 54 -24.17 15.21 -7.05
C ASN A 54 -23.96 15.66 -8.52
N ARG A 55 -22.82 15.33 -9.14
CA ARG A 55 -22.50 15.74 -10.52
C ARG A 55 -23.18 14.87 -11.57
N TRP A 56 -23.39 13.59 -11.29
CA TRP A 56 -23.95 12.62 -12.24
C TRP A 56 -25.19 11.89 -11.72
N ASN A 57 -25.59 12.12 -10.47
CA ASN A 57 -26.69 11.43 -9.79
C ASN A 57 -26.55 9.89 -9.85
N GLU A 58 -25.30 9.43 -9.84
CA GLU A 58 -24.93 8.02 -9.85
C GLU A 58 -24.50 7.59 -8.44
N THR A 59 -24.81 6.33 -8.11
CA THR A 59 -24.38 5.71 -6.86
C THR A 59 -23.04 5.04 -7.07
N TYR A 60 -22.06 5.39 -6.24
CA TYR A 60 -20.72 4.82 -6.29
C TYR A 60 -20.29 4.26 -4.92
N TYR A 61 -19.26 3.42 -4.95
CA TYR A 61 -18.63 2.84 -3.77
C TYR A 61 -17.15 3.17 -3.75
N ARG A 62 -16.56 3.20 -2.56
CA ARG A 62 -15.10 3.29 -2.42
C ARG A 62 -14.48 1.97 -2.86
N SER A 63 -14.20 1.86 -4.15
CA SER A 63 -13.78 0.63 -4.82
C SER A 63 -12.26 0.53 -5.01
N THR A 64 -11.52 1.58 -4.67
CA THR A 64 -10.06 1.63 -4.83
C THR A 64 -9.38 1.62 -3.47
N MET A 65 -8.49 0.66 -3.26
CA MET A 65 -7.61 0.62 -2.10
C MET A 65 -6.22 1.07 -2.50
N ILE A 66 -5.73 2.12 -1.85
CA ILE A 66 -4.40 2.68 -2.08
C ILE A 66 -3.52 2.28 -0.91
N ILE A 67 -2.37 1.67 -1.22
CA ILE A 67 -1.42 1.19 -0.21
C ILE A 67 -0.10 1.93 -0.42
N GLY A 68 0.29 2.70 0.59
CA GLY A 68 1.59 3.40 0.61
C GLY A 68 2.61 2.54 1.33
N LEU A 69 3.72 2.28 0.65
CA LEU A 69 4.86 1.52 1.18
C LEU A 69 6.03 2.48 1.37
N ALA A 70 6.63 2.47 2.55
CA ALA A 70 7.76 3.33 2.88
C ALA A 70 8.85 2.51 3.58
N PRO A 71 10.12 2.96 3.52
CA PRO A 71 11.24 2.33 4.23
C PRO A 71 10.94 2.08 5.71
N GLU A 72 11.72 1.18 6.30
CA GLU A 72 11.53 0.64 7.65
C GLU A 72 10.25 -0.17 7.83
N GLY A 73 9.64 -0.65 6.73
CA GLY A 73 8.45 -1.50 6.78
C GLY A 73 7.15 -0.74 7.07
N LYS A 74 7.15 0.58 6.90
CA LYS A 74 5.99 1.44 7.18
C LYS A 74 4.96 1.30 6.07
N VAL A 75 3.72 1.00 6.48
CA VAL A 75 2.59 0.84 5.54
C VAL A 75 1.42 1.69 6.00
N ARG A 76 0.77 2.37 5.04
CA ARG A 76 -0.48 3.12 5.22
C ARG A 76 -1.49 2.73 4.15
N VAL A 77 -2.77 2.83 4.48
CA VAL A 77 -3.87 2.45 3.60
C VAL A 77 -4.89 3.56 3.53
N TRP A 78 -5.39 3.82 2.32
CA TRP A 78 -6.49 4.73 2.07
C TRP A 78 -7.55 4.05 1.20
N LEU A 79 -8.80 4.46 1.38
CA LEU A 79 -9.88 4.17 0.46
C LEU A 79 -10.10 5.38 -0.45
N GLY A 80 -9.96 5.13 -1.74
CA GLY A 80 -10.22 6.10 -2.79
C GLY A 80 -11.56 5.83 -3.45
N ASP A 81 -12.07 6.88 -4.09
CA ASP A 81 -13.30 6.83 -4.83
C ASP A 81 -13.25 7.81 -6.00
N ARG A 82 -14.30 7.85 -6.82
CA ARG A 82 -14.34 8.75 -7.98
C ARG A 82 -14.58 10.20 -7.53
N GLY A 83 -13.50 10.98 -7.50
CA GLY A 83 -13.56 12.44 -7.43
C GLY A 83 -13.51 13.04 -6.02
N ASN A 84 -13.67 12.26 -4.95
CA ASN A 84 -13.47 12.75 -3.59
C ASN A 84 -12.04 12.55 -3.09
N PRO A 85 -11.61 13.30 -2.05
CA PRO A 85 -10.37 13.02 -1.34
C PRO A 85 -10.34 11.60 -0.78
N VAL A 86 -9.17 10.97 -0.84
CA VAL A 86 -8.96 9.62 -0.29
C VAL A 86 -9.09 9.64 1.24
N VAL A 87 -9.67 8.59 1.82
CA VAL A 87 -9.93 8.49 3.25
C VAL A 87 -8.93 7.54 3.91
N PRO A 88 -8.11 8.01 4.89
CA PRO A 88 -7.16 7.15 5.59
C PRO A 88 -7.86 6.11 6.46
N GLN A 89 -7.40 4.87 6.40
CA GLN A 89 -7.93 3.76 7.20
C GLN A 89 -7.14 3.63 8.51
N LEU A 90 -7.35 4.57 9.42
CA LEU A 90 -6.58 4.69 10.67
C LEU A 90 -6.85 3.55 11.66
N ASP A 91 -8.00 2.91 11.57
CA ASP A 91 -8.41 1.80 12.43
C ASP A 91 -7.87 0.45 11.96
N ALA A 92 -7.37 0.34 10.72
CA ALA A 92 -6.79 -0.86 10.16
C ALA A 92 -5.62 -1.36 11.01
N LYS A 93 -5.60 -2.66 11.32
CA LYS A 93 -4.47 -3.27 12.03
C LYS A 93 -3.46 -3.73 11.00
N ILE A 94 -2.33 -3.05 10.95
CA ILE A 94 -1.24 -3.31 10.00
C ILE A 94 -0.08 -3.94 10.76
N THR A 95 0.47 -5.02 10.23
CA THR A 95 1.66 -5.68 10.77
C THR A 95 2.62 -5.97 9.64
N THR A 96 3.83 -5.46 9.76
CA THR A 96 4.90 -5.66 8.79
C THR A 96 6.06 -6.39 9.45
N VAL A 97 6.57 -7.44 8.80
CA VAL A 97 7.70 -8.24 9.27
C VAL A 97 8.70 -8.46 8.14
N SER A 98 9.96 -8.76 8.48
CA SER A 98 11.03 -9.04 7.53
C SER A 98 11.88 -10.23 7.99
N GLY A 99 12.68 -10.78 7.08
CA GLY A 99 13.61 -11.87 7.36
C GLY A 99 12.91 -13.14 7.88
N ASP A 100 13.46 -13.75 8.93
CA ASP A 100 12.95 -15.01 9.49
C ASP A 100 11.55 -14.94 10.10
N LYS A 101 11.06 -13.73 10.38
CA LYS A 101 9.70 -13.50 10.90
C LYS A 101 8.64 -13.57 9.80
N MET A 102 9.05 -13.51 8.52
CA MET A 102 8.14 -13.71 7.39
C MET A 102 7.74 -15.18 7.31
N ASN A 103 6.54 -15.42 6.77
CA ASN A 103 6.01 -16.77 6.62
C ASN A 103 5.65 -17.04 5.15
N MET A 104 4.71 -16.30 4.56
CA MET A 104 4.37 -16.44 3.13
C MET A 104 5.49 -15.95 2.22
N CYS A 105 6.17 -14.87 2.60
CA CYS A 105 7.15 -14.20 1.72
C CYS A 105 8.59 -14.72 1.93
N LYS A 106 8.80 -15.67 2.84
CA LYS A 106 10.14 -16.17 3.16
C LYS A 106 10.75 -16.89 1.95
N GLY A 107 11.87 -16.38 1.45
CA GLY A 107 12.56 -16.92 0.28
C GLY A 107 11.87 -16.70 -1.07
N VAL A 108 10.84 -15.84 -1.12
CA VAL A 108 10.09 -15.55 -2.37
C VAL A 108 10.84 -14.54 -3.25
N THR A 109 11.46 -13.54 -2.63
CA THR A 109 12.21 -12.54 -3.39
C THR A 109 13.36 -13.20 -4.15
N LYS A 110 13.56 -12.76 -5.39
CA LYS A 110 14.74 -13.08 -6.20
C LYS A 110 15.67 -11.88 -6.34
N SER A 111 15.34 -10.78 -5.66
CA SER A 111 16.10 -9.55 -5.70
C SER A 111 17.45 -9.77 -5.03
N ASP A 112 18.52 -9.46 -5.75
CA ASP A 112 19.85 -9.41 -5.17
C ASP A 112 20.08 -8.02 -4.56
N PHE A 113 19.80 -7.90 -3.28
CA PHE A 113 19.99 -6.64 -2.54
C PHE A 113 21.47 -6.27 -2.32
N THR A 114 22.41 -7.15 -2.68
CA THR A 114 23.85 -6.82 -2.66
C THR A 114 24.26 -5.95 -3.84
N TYR A 115 23.53 -6.08 -4.96
CA TYR A 115 23.63 -5.14 -6.06
C TYR A 115 23.18 -3.77 -5.56
N GLY A 116 24.02 -2.76 -5.77
CA GLY A 116 23.71 -1.38 -5.39
C GLY A 116 22.50 -0.86 -6.14
N TYR A 117 22.15 0.40 -5.90
CA TYR A 117 21.16 1.08 -6.73
C TYR A 117 21.67 1.19 -8.16
N ASP A 118 20.78 0.95 -9.13
CA ASP A 118 21.00 1.39 -10.49
C ASP A 118 21.25 2.91 -10.52
N GLU A 119 21.98 3.39 -11.53
CA GLU A 119 22.42 4.79 -11.59
C GLU A 119 21.23 5.76 -11.60
N ASP A 120 20.12 5.36 -12.24
CA ASP A 120 18.86 6.11 -12.28
C ASP A 120 18.19 6.19 -10.90
N ILE A 121 18.23 5.12 -10.11
CA ILE A 121 17.74 5.14 -8.72
C ILE A 121 18.62 6.05 -7.86
N LYS A 122 19.96 5.97 -8.00
CA LYS A 122 20.88 6.88 -7.29
C LYS A 122 20.58 8.34 -7.61
N GLU A 123 20.41 8.66 -8.89
CA GLU A 123 20.06 10.01 -9.34
C GLU A 123 18.68 10.43 -8.82
N PHE A 124 17.71 9.52 -8.82
CA PHE A 124 16.38 9.79 -8.29
C PHE A 124 16.39 10.10 -6.79
N ILE A 125 17.23 9.43 -5.98
CA ILE A 125 17.29 9.66 -4.52
C ILE A 125 18.24 10.79 -4.13
N LYS A 126 19.20 11.14 -4.99
CA LYS A 126 20.21 12.16 -4.73
C LYS A 126 19.58 13.49 -4.29
N ASP A 127 20.14 14.06 -3.21
CA ASP A 127 19.74 15.35 -2.62
C ASP A 127 18.27 15.44 -2.14
N LYS A 128 17.54 14.30 -2.07
CA LYS A 128 16.18 14.26 -1.52
C LYS A 128 16.18 13.82 -0.06
N THR A 129 15.62 14.67 0.81
CA THR A 129 15.30 14.29 2.18
C THR A 129 13.95 13.58 2.20
N TYR A 130 13.94 12.30 2.51
CA TYR A 130 12.70 11.57 2.74
C TYR A 130 12.37 11.62 4.24
N PRO A 131 11.08 11.65 4.62
CA PRO A 131 10.67 11.64 6.03
C PRO A 131 11.17 10.44 6.83
N TYR A 132 11.73 9.44 6.15
CA TYR A 132 12.12 8.15 6.68
C TYR A 132 13.63 7.89 6.60
N GLY A 133 14.44 8.88 6.21
CA GLY A 133 15.90 8.77 6.17
C GLY A 133 16.56 9.65 5.11
N ASN A 134 17.89 9.77 5.20
CA ASN A 134 18.75 10.31 4.15
C ASN A 134 19.44 9.13 3.45
N TRP A 135 19.43 9.09 2.13
CA TRP A 135 19.87 7.94 1.33
C TRP A 135 20.78 8.38 0.19
#